data_AF-R9K1M5-F1
#
_entry.id   AF-R9K1M5-F1
#
_cell.length_a   1.000
_cell.length_b   1.000
_cell.length_c   1.000
_cell.angle_alpha   90.00
_cell.angle_beta   90.00
_cell.angle_gamma   90.00
#
_symmetry.space_group_name_H-M   'P 1'
#
loop_
_entity.id
_entity.type
_entity.pdbx_description
1 polymer ?
#
loop_
_entity_poly.entity_id
_entity_poly.type
_entity_poly.pdbx_seq_one_letter_code
_entity_poly.pdbx_strand_id
1 'polypeptide(L)'
;MDRASSIGKRLETIETLHENGIYTVLFMSPIFPGITDYKEIIVKTHRFVDEYWFENLNLRGSYKQDILSYIKNAYPQLVELYDEIYVKGNMGFWNNLSVEIEEYCVEHSIKHINYFYHKELVEAKLKPK
;
A
#
# COMPACT_ATOMS: atom_id res chain seq x y z
N MET A 1 6.00 -20.17 5.45
CA MET A 1 5.55 -19.32 4.34
C MET A 1 6.74 -18.45 3.89
N ASP A 2 7.96 -19.04 3.82
CA ASP A 2 9.21 -18.28 4.00
C ASP A 2 10.22 -18.54 2.88
N ARG A 3 9.74 -18.52 1.63
CA ARG A 3 10.59 -18.65 0.44
C ARG A 3 10.57 -17.40 -0.44
N ALA A 4 10.10 -16.27 0.10
CA ALA A 4 10.15 -15.00 -0.61
C ALA A 4 11.62 -14.58 -0.81
N SER A 5 11.90 -13.95 -1.95
CA SER A 5 13.18 -13.29 -2.18
C SER A 5 13.38 -12.15 -1.18
N SER A 6 14.64 -11.89 -0.83
CA SER A 6 15.00 -10.74 -0.01
C SER A 6 14.54 -9.44 -0.66
N ILE A 7 14.35 -8.40 0.15
CA ILE A 7 13.97 -7.07 -0.35
C ILE A 7 15.00 -6.57 -1.36
N GLY A 8 16.30 -6.71 -1.05
CA GLY A 8 17.39 -6.31 -1.96
C GLY A 8 17.29 -6.98 -3.33
N LYS A 9 17.04 -8.31 -3.38
CA LYS A 9 16.88 -9.02 -4.65
C LYS A 9 15.68 -8.53 -5.45
N ARG A 10 14.58 -8.18 -4.77
CA ARG A 10 13.38 -7.62 -5.43
C ARG A 10 13.66 -6.24 -6.02
N LEU A 11 14.38 -5.39 -5.30
CA LEU A 11 14.79 -4.06 -5.75
C LEU A 11 15.78 -4.15 -6.93
N GLU A 12 16.80 -5.00 -6.83
CA GLU A 12 17.76 -5.26 -7.93
C GLU A 12 17.05 -5.78 -9.18
N THR A 13 16.06 -6.66 -9.01
CA THR A 13 15.29 -7.20 -10.13
C THR A 13 14.51 -6.11 -10.84
N ILE A 14 13.75 -5.27 -10.11
CA ILE A 14 12.96 -4.20 -10.73
C ILE A 14 13.87 -3.15 -11.37
N GLU A 15 15.01 -2.82 -10.76
CA GLU A 15 16.00 -1.92 -11.34
C GLU A 15 16.57 -2.47 -12.66
N THR A 16 16.97 -3.74 -12.67
CA THR A 16 17.48 -4.40 -13.88
C THR A 16 16.43 -4.40 -15.00
N LEU A 17 15.15 -4.65 -14.68
CA LEU A 17 14.07 -4.62 -15.66
C LEU A 17 13.91 -3.22 -16.27
N HIS A 18 13.88 -2.18 -15.42
CA HIS A 18 13.76 -0.80 -15.86
C HIS A 18 14.93 -0.38 -16.76
N GLU A 19 16.18 -0.69 -16.37
CA GLU A 19 17.38 -0.39 -17.16
C GLU A 19 17.39 -1.06 -18.54
N ASN A 20 16.69 -2.20 -18.68
CA ASN A 20 16.52 -2.91 -19.95
C ASN A 20 15.27 -2.49 -20.72
N GLY A 21 14.66 -1.35 -20.36
CA GLY A 21 13.52 -0.77 -21.07
C GLY A 21 12.19 -1.49 -20.85
N ILE A 22 12.09 -2.34 -19.83
CA ILE A 22 10.84 -2.99 -19.43
C ILE A 22 10.12 -2.06 -18.47
N TYR A 23 8.85 -1.75 -18.77
CA TYR A 23 8.02 -0.92 -17.91
C TYR A 23 7.80 -1.60 -16.55
N THR A 24 8.10 -0.89 -15.47
CA THR A 24 8.11 -1.41 -14.12
C THR A 24 7.00 -0.83 -13.24
N VAL A 25 6.43 -1.69 -12.42
CA VAL A 25 5.41 -1.31 -11.44
C VAL A 25 5.82 -1.83 -10.08
N LEU A 26 5.83 -0.95 -9.07
CA LEU A 26 5.97 -1.35 -7.67
C LEU A 26 4.60 -1.35 -7.01
N PHE A 27 4.11 -2.54 -6.68
CA PHE A 27 2.83 -2.71 -6.01
C PHE A 27 3.01 -2.82 -4.48
N MET A 28 2.62 -1.77 -3.76
CA MET A 28 2.59 -1.72 -2.30
C MET A 28 1.28 -2.34 -1.78
N SER A 29 1.30 -3.66 -1.63
CA SER A 29 0.14 -4.44 -1.15
C SER A 29 0.55 -5.49 -0.11
N PRO A 30 -0.17 -5.59 1.02
CA PRO A 30 -1.04 -4.54 1.57
C PRO A 30 -0.22 -3.48 2.31
N ILE A 31 -0.68 -2.24 2.32
CA ILE A 31 -0.20 -1.19 3.22
C ILE A 31 -0.68 -1.49 4.63
N PHE A 32 0.24 -1.54 5.60
CA PHE A 32 -0.07 -1.72 7.02
C PHE A 32 -0.17 -0.35 7.73
N PRO A 33 -1.31 -0.03 8.37
CA PRO A 33 -1.49 1.23 9.11
C PRO A 33 -0.38 1.49 10.13
N GLY A 34 0.28 2.64 10.03
CA GLY A 34 1.35 3.04 10.97
C GLY A 34 2.63 2.23 10.89
N ILE A 35 2.78 1.34 9.91
CA ILE A 35 3.99 0.52 9.70
C ILE A 35 4.60 0.78 8.31
N THR A 36 3.78 0.77 7.26
CA THR A 36 4.28 1.00 5.90
C THR A 36 4.49 2.49 5.64
N ASP A 37 5.74 2.91 5.45
CA ASP A 37 6.09 4.24 4.96
C ASP A 37 6.15 4.24 3.43
N TYR A 38 5.03 4.57 2.79
CA TYR A 38 4.94 4.57 1.33
C TYR A 38 5.80 5.68 0.70
N LYS A 39 5.97 6.81 1.38
CA LYS A 39 6.79 7.94 0.89
C LYS A 39 8.25 7.55 0.86
N GLU A 40 8.76 6.91 1.92
CA GLU A 40 10.13 6.44 1.97
C GLU A 40 10.41 5.39 0.88
N ILE A 41 9.48 4.48 0.62
CA ILE A 41 9.61 3.50 -0.47
C ILE A 41 9.74 4.24 -1.81
N ILE A 42 8.83 5.17 -2.13
CA ILE A 42 8.89 5.97 -3.36
C ILE A 42 10.23 6.68 -3.48
N VAL A 43 10.67 7.39 -2.44
CA VAL A 43 11.95 8.13 -2.44
C VAL A 43 13.11 7.19 -2.78
N LYS A 44 13.12 5.97 -2.26
CA LYS A 44 14.18 4.98 -2.52
C LYS A 44 14.10 4.35 -3.91
N THR A 45 12.92 4.28 -4.53
CA THR A 45 12.71 3.49 -5.76
C THR A 45 12.34 4.29 -7.00
N HIS A 46 12.00 5.58 -6.89
CA HIS A 46 11.50 6.40 -8.01
C HIS A 46 12.43 6.51 -9.22
N ARG A 47 13.73 6.21 -9.04
CA ARG A 47 14.70 6.23 -10.14
C ARG A 47 14.58 5.05 -11.10
N PHE A 48 13.92 3.98 -10.69
CA PHE A 48 13.83 2.73 -11.44
C PHE A 48 12.44 2.07 -11.37
N VAL A 49 11.42 2.86 -10.99
CA VAL A 49 10.02 2.44 -10.95
C VAL A 49 9.20 3.43 -11.75
N ASP A 50 8.53 2.95 -12.79
CA ASP A 50 7.75 3.80 -13.69
C ASP A 50 6.37 4.14 -13.13
N GLU A 51 5.80 3.26 -12.30
CA GLU A 51 4.46 3.46 -11.72
C GLU A 51 4.28 2.73 -10.38
N TYR A 52 3.49 3.33 -9.49
CA TYR A 52 3.22 2.81 -8.14
C TYR A 52 1.77 2.42 -7.97
N TRP A 53 1.53 1.22 -7.46
CA TRP A 53 0.19 0.77 -7.10
C TRP A 53 0.08 0.64 -5.58
N PHE A 54 -1.07 0.99 -5.02
CA PHE A 54 -1.29 0.97 -3.57
C PHE A 54 -2.54 0.18 -3.23
N GLU A 55 -2.48 -0.70 -2.23
CA GLU A 55 -3.66 -1.43 -1.72
C GLU A 55 -3.70 -1.37 -0.19
N ASN A 56 -4.89 -1.18 0.38
CA ASN A 56 -5.09 -1.19 1.82
C ASN A 56 -5.15 -2.62 2.37
N LEU A 57 -4.70 -2.80 3.61
CA LEU A 57 -4.85 -4.07 4.31
C LEU A 57 -6.32 -4.40 4.56
N ASN A 58 -6.82 -5.44 3.89
CA ASN A 58 -8.17 -5.98 4.09
C ASN A 58 -8.14 -7.24 4.96
N LEU A 59 -8.73 -7.16 6.16
CA LEU A 59 -8.74 -8.28 7.11
C LEU A 59 -10.10 -9.00 7.11
N ARG A 60 -10.10 -10.29 6.74
CA ARG A 60 -11.30 -11.14 6.69
C ARG A 60 -11.06 -12.48 7.38
N GLY A 61 -12.13 -13.09 7.89
CA GLY A 61 -12.07 -14.42 8.49
C GLY A 61 -11.09 -14.53 9.65
N SER A 62 -10.45 -15.69 9.80
CA SER A 62 -9.48 -15.96 10.86
C SER A 62 -8.25 -15.04 10.81
N TYR A 63 -7.84 -14.61 9.62
CA TYR A 63 -6.66 -13.77 9.42
C TYR A 63 -6.73 -12.43 10.16
N LYS A 64 -7.94 -11.91 10.39
CA LYS A 64 -8.14 -10.70 11.20
C LYS A 64 -7.57 -10.87 12.61
N GLN A 65 -7.86 -11.99 13.27
CA GLN A 65 -7.41 -12.22 14.64
C GLN A 65 -5.90 -12.41 14.72
N ASP A 66 -5.31 -13.09 13.73
CA ASP A 66 -3.87 -13.31 13.66
C ASP A 66 -3.12 -11.97 13.53
N ILE A 67 -3.59 -11.09 12.66
CA ILE A 67 -2.98 -9.77 12.47
C ILE A 67 -3.18 -8.88 13.68
N LEU A 68 -4.38 -8.81 14.26
CA LEU A 68 -4.60 -8.00 15.47
C LEU A 68 -3.74 -8.50 16.65
N SER A 69 -3.57 -9.82 16.78
CA SER A 69 -2.69 -10.41 17.79
C SER A 69 -1.22 -10.08 17.52
N TYR A 70 -0.78 -10.15 16.27
CA TYR A 70 0.57 -9.76 15.87
C TYR A 70 0.84 -8.28 16.19
N ILE A 71 -0.08 -7.38 15.83
CA ILE A 71 0.04 -5.95 16.13
C ILE A 71 0.11 -5.72 17.64
N LYS A 72 -0.75 -6.37 18.43
CA LYS A 72 -0.71 -6.25 19.89
C LYS A 72 0.65 -6.64 20.49
N ASN A 73 1.28 -7.67 19.95
CA ASN A 73 2.54 -8.19 20.49
C ASN A 73 3.78 -7.43 19.97
N ALA A 74 3.82 -7.08 18.68
CA ALA A 74 4.98 -6.48 18.03
C ALA A 74 4.92 -4.94 17.97
N TYR A 75 3.72 -4.37 17.94
CA TYR A 75 3.47 -2.93 17.80
C TYR A 75 2.36 -2.47 18.76
N PRO A 76 2.55 -2.62 20.09
CA PRO A 76 1.51 -2.30 21.08
C PRO A 76 0.98 -0.86 20.98
N GLN A 77 1.80 0.08 20.53
CA GLN A 77 1.43 1.47 20.29
C GLN A 77 0.41 1.67 19.16
N LEU A 78 0.24 0.68 18.27
CA LEU A 78 -0.71 0.73 17.15
C LEU A 78 -2.04 0.03 17.46
N VAL A 79 -2.21 -0.56 18.65
CA VAL A 79 -3.41 -1.35 18.99
C VAL A 79 -4.69 -0.52 18.86
N GLU A 80 -4.69 0.72 19.36
CA GLU A 80 -5.87 1.59 19.27
C GLU A 80 -6.22 1.92 17.81
N LEU A 81 -5.22 2.18 16.96
CA LEU A 81 -5.42 2.42 15.53
C LEU A 81 -6.07 1.22 14.84
N TYR A 82 -5.58 0.02 15.11
CA TYR A 82 -6.12 -1.19 14.50
C TYR A 82 -7.50 -1.56 15.07
N ASP A 83 -7.79 -1.26 16.33
CA ASP A 83 -9.13 -1.40 16.92
C ASP A 83 -10.15 -0.46 16.23
N GLU A 84 -9.80 0.81 16.05
CA GLU A 84 -10.61 1.78 15.30
C GLU A 84 -10.94 1.27 13.89
N ILE A 85 -9.91 0.87 13.14
CA ILE A 85 -10.09 0.45 11.74
C ILE A 85 -10.89 -0.84 11.64
N TYR A 86 -10.50 -1.88 12.40
CA TYR A 86 -10.96 -3.23 12.13
C TYR A 86 -12.01 -3.75 13.11
N VAL A 87 -12.09 -3.23 14.33
CA VAL A 87 -13.11 -3.65 15.30
C VAL A 87 -14.31 -2.71 15.25
N LYS A 88 -14.07 -1.40 15.28
CA LYS A 88 -15.12 -0.37 15.19
C LYS A 88 -15.55 -0.07 13.75
N GLY A 89 -14.75 -0.47 12.76
CA GLY A 89 -15.08 -0.28 11.34
C GLY A 89 -14.93 1.18 10.88
N ASN A 90 -14.06 1.95 11.55
CA ASN A 90 -13.82 3.34 11.23
C ASN A 90 -12.94 3.46 9.97
N MET A 91 -13.52 3.99 8.89
CA MET A 91 -12.83 4.16 7.60
C MET A 91 -12.03 5.47 7.51
N GLY A 92 -12.04 6.32 8.54
CA GLY A 92 -11.38 7.62 8.53
C GLY A 92 -9.88 7.53 8.21
N PHE A 93 -9.17 6.56 8.79
CA PHE A 93 -7.75 6.35 8.49
C PHE A 93 -7.51 6.06 7.00
N TRP A 94 -8.28 5.12 6.42
CA TRP A 94 -8.12 4.74 5.01
C TRP A 94 -8.51 5.86 4.06
N ASN A 95 -9.58 6.61 4.37
CA ASN A 95 -10.01 7.76 3.57
C ASN A 95 -8.92 8.82 3.54
N ASN A 96 -8.38 9.17 4.71
CA ASN A 96 -7.33 10.19 4.82
C ASN A 96 -6.06 9.76 4.11
N LEU A 97 -5.61 8.51 4.31
CA LEU A 97 -4.41 7.99 3.66
C LEU A 97 -4.58 7.89 2.13
N SER A 98 -5.79 7.55 1.65
CA SER A 98 -6.08 7.54 0.22
C SER A 98 -5.94 8.94 -0.40
N VAL A 99 -6.48 9.97 0.25
CA VAL A 99 -6.34 11.36 -0.20
C VAL A 99 -4.88 11.79 -0.17
N GLU A 100 -4.16 11.48 0.92
CA GLU A 100 -2.75 11.83 1.07
C GLU A 100 -1.87 11.21 -0.03
N ILE A 101 -2.12 9.95 -0.40
CA ILE A 101 -1.39 9.26 -1.48
C ILE A 101 -1.64 9.96 -2.83
N GLU A 102 -2.88 10.29 -3.14
CA GLU A 102 -3.25 10.98 -4.39
C GLU A 102 -2.57 12.36 -4.47
N GLU A 103 -2.68 13.16 -3.40
CA GLU A 103 -2.07 14.49 -3.31
C GLU A 103 -0.54 14.42 -3.48
N TYR A 104 0.12 13.52 -2.73
CA TYR A 104 1.57 13.34 -2.80
C TYR A 104 2.02 12.92 -4.21
N CYS A 105 1.32 11.98 -4.83
CA CYS A 105 1.68 11.52 -6.16
C CYS A 105 1.45 12.60 -7.22
N VAL A 106 0.38 13.39 -7.12
CA VAL A 106 0.14 14.53 -8.02
C VAL A 106 1.22 15.60 -7.84
N GLU A 107 1.54 15.98 -6.60
CA GLU A 107 2.56 17.00 -6.29
C GLU A 107 3.93 16.62 -6.89
N HIS A 108 4.31 15.35 -6.78
CA HIS A 108 5.61 14.86 -7.24
C HIS A 108 5.59 14.29 -8.67
N SER A 109 4.49 14.45 -9.43
CA SER A 109 4.33 13.91 -10.79
C SER A 109 4.61 12.40 -10.88
N ILE A 110 4.17 11.64 -9.88
CA ILE A 110 4.32 10.19 -9.78
C ILE A 110 3.12 9.52 -10.44
N LYS A 111 3.39 8.65 -11.43
CA LYS A 111 2.35 7.82 -12.03
C LYS A 111 1.91 6.74 -11.03
N HIS A 112 0.60 6.64 -10.80
CA HIS A 112 0.08 5.72 -9.79
C HIS A 112 -1.33 5.21 -10.05
N ILE A 113 -1.68 4.11 -9.38
CA ILE A 113 -3.05 3.64 -9.20
C ILE A 113 -3.29 3.33 -7.73
N ASN A 114 -4.28 3.99 -7.14
CA ASN A 114 -4.73 3.72 -5.79
C ASN A 114 -5.88 2.69 -5.82
N TYR A 115 -5.75 1.55 -5.12
CA TYR A 115 -6.75 0.48 -5.05
C TYR A 115 -7.49 0.42 -3.70
N PHE A 116 -7.36 1.42 -2.83
CA PHE A 116 -7.95 1.40 -1.48
C PHE A 116 -9.47 1.17 -1.48
N TYR A 117 -10.15 1.59 -2.55
CA TYR A 117 -11.59 1.48 -2.72
C TYR A 117 -11.97 0.94 -4.11
N HIS A 118 -11.61 -0.32 -4.37
CA HIS A 118 -11.90 -0.97 -5.64
C HIS A 118 -13.38 -0.84 -6.07
N LYS A 119 -14.35 -0.79 -5.14
CA LYS A 119 -15.77 -0.58 -5.49
C LYS A 119 -16.08 0.84 -5.99
N GLU A 120 -15.69 1.86 -5.25
CA GLU A 120 -15.98 3.27 -5.58
C GLU A 120 -15.21 3.73 -6.82
N LEU A 121 -13.98 3.23 -7.00
CA LEU A 121 -13.16 3.49 -8.19
C LEU A 121 -13.70 2.77 -9.44
N VAL A 122 -14.25 1.56 -9.30
CA VAL A 122 -14.95 0.89 -10.40
C VAL A 122 -16.22 1.65 -10.76
N GLU A 123 -17.00 2.09 -9.77
CA GLU A 123 -18.20 2.89 -10.00
C GLU A 123 -17.89 4.25 -10.63
N ALA A 124 -16.78 4.90 -10.25
CA ALA A 124 -16.33 6.16 -10.85
C ALA A 124 -15.82 5.98 -12.29
N LYS A 125 -15.11 4.88 -12.60
CA LYS A 125 -14.66 4.55 -13.96
C LYS A 125 -15.78 4.13 -14.90
N LEU A 126 -16.91 3.66 -14.36
CA LEU A 126 -18.12 3.31 -15.12
C LEU A 126 -19.02 4.52 -15.43
N LYS A 127 -18.75 5.70 -14.84
CA LYS A 127 -19.46 6.93 -15.20
C LYS A 127 -18.85 7.49 -16.50
N PRO A 128 -19.65 7.68 -17.57
CA PRO A 128 -19.15 8.31 -18.79
C PRO A 128 -18.70 9.75 -18.48
N LYS A 129 -17.61 10.17 -19.15
CA LYS A 129 -17.13 11.56 -19.14
C LYS A 129 -18.15 12.51 -19.77
#